data_AF-A0A1X1TZV7-F1
#
_entry.id   AF-A0A1X1TZV7-F1
#
_cell.length_a   1.000
_cell.length_b   1.000
_cell.length_c   1.000
_cell.angle_alpha   90.00
_cell.angle_beta   90.00
_cell.angle_gamma   90.00
#
_symmetry.space_group_name_H-M   'P 1'
#
loop_
_entity.id
_entity.type
_entity.pdbx_description
1 polymer ?
#
loop_
_entity_poly.entity_id
_entity_poly.type
_entity_poly.pdbx_seq_one_letter_code
_entity_poly.pdbx_strand_id
1 'polypeptide(L)'
;MAGGMAVLAVALTGCGSPAPESARIAKSYDGQFSDMLSYASFGATSALDCADGKSLTVAGSNNKLTVRGSCEAVDVSGADNRITIERIGRTLTLTGLNNSVTYRDGRPKVDDRGSGNTVTAAR
;
A
#
# COMPACT_ATOMS: atom_id res chain seq x y z
N MET A 1 -74.96 -18.32 5.15
CA MET A 1 -74.44 -18.26 3.77
C MET A 1 -73.03 -17.66 3.81
N ALA A 2 -72.08 -18.32 3.16
CA ALA A 2 -70.65 -18.01 3.07
C ALA A 2 -70.39 -16.53 2.71
N GLY A 3 -69.42 -15.82 3.27
CA GLY A 3 -68.01 -16.22 3.49
C GLY A 3 -67.15 -15.67 2.35
N GLY A 4 -67.17 -14.35 2.13
CA GLY A 4 -66.50 -13.67 1.02
C GLY A 4 -65.01 -13.46 1.28
N MET A 5 -64.17 -14.24 0.61
CA MET A 5 -62.72 -14.10 0.55
C MET A 5 -62.34 -13.05 -0.51
N ALA A 6 -61.93 -11.85 -0.07
CA ALA A 6 -61.24 -10.89 -0.93
C ALA A 6 -59.73 -11.12 -0.81
N VAL A 7 -59.16 -11.73 -1.84
CA VAL A 7 -57.74 -12.05 -1.96
C VAL A 7 -56.97 -10.76 -2.27
N LEU A 8 -56.16 -10.26 -1.34
CA LEU A 8 -55.15 -9.25 -1.64
C LEU A 8 -54.03 -9.91 -2.43
N ALA A 9 -53.96 -9.61 -3.73
CA ALA A 9 -52.81 -9.95 -4.57
C ALA A 9 -51.61 -9.07 -4.15
N VAL A 10 -50.67 -9.64 -3.41
CA VAL A 10 -49.36 -9.03 -3.15
C VAL A 10 -48.52 -9.21 -4.42
N ALA A 11 -48.27 -8.11 -5.14
CA ALA A 11 -47.32 -8.10 -6.22
C ALA A 11 -45.90 -8.26 -5.66
N LEU A 12 -45.39 -9.50 -5.61
CA LEU A 12 -43.98 -9.80 -5.37
C LEU A 12 -43.20 -9.54 -6.67
N THR A 13 -43.05 -8.27 -7.03
CA THR A 13 -42.01 -7.88 -7.98
C THR A 13 -40.69 -7.84 -7.21
N GLY A 14 -39.82 -8.81 -7.46
CA GLY A 14 -38.44 -8.77 -7.01
C GLY A 14 -37.95 -10.08 -6.40
N CYS A 15 -37.13 -10.82 -7.15
CA CYS A 15 -35.68 -10.84 -6.92
C CYS A 15 -35.03 -11.67 -8.02
N GLY A 16 -34.74 -11.05 -9.17
CA GLY A 16 -33.74 -11.58 -10.09
C GLY A 16 -32.38 -11.12 -9.61
N SER A 17 -31.65 -11.96 -8.86
CA SER A 17 -30.25 -11.71 -8.57
C SER A 17 -29.41 -12.67 -9.41
N PRO A 18 -28.81 -12.25 -10.53
CA PRO A 18 -27.66 -12.98 -11.06
C PRO A 18 -26.55 -12.88 -10.01
N ALA A 19 -26.09 -14.03 -9.53
CA ALA A 19 -24.92 -14.12 -8.67
C ALA A 19 -23.72 -13.49 -9.37
N PRO A 20 -22.98 -12.55 -8.74
CA PRO A 20 -21.63 -12.26 -9.19
C PRO A 20 -20.74 -13.38 -8.68
N GLU A 21 -20.53 -14.35 -9.56
CA GLU A 21 -19.30 -15.10 -9.69
C GLU A 21 -18.11 -14.14 -9.56
N SER A 22 -17.06 -14.59 -8.87
CA SER A 22 -15.76 -13.92 -8.78
C SER A 22 -15.66 -12.81 -7.73
N ALA A 23 -15.48 -13.19 -6.46
CA ALA A 23 -14.64 -12.43 -5.55
C ALA A 23 -13.17 -12.48 -6.03
N ARG A 24 -12.88 -11.93 -7.22
CA ARG A 24 -11.56 -11.38 -7.45
C ARG A 24 -11.51 -10.18 -6.52
N ILE A 25 -10.62 -10.24 -5.54
CA ILE A 25 -10.26 -9.08 -4.73
C ILE A 25 -9.60 -8.08 -5.68
N ALA A 26 -10.42 -7.34 -6.43
CA ALA A 26 -10.05 -6.03 -6.91
C ALA A 26 -10.00 -5.19 -5.64
N LYS A 27 -8.79 -4.93 -5.15
CA LYS A 27 -8.55 -3.92 -4.11
C LYS A 27 -9.05 -2.59 -4.69
N SER A 28 -10.32 -2.29 -4.42
CA SER A 28 -10.93 -0.99 -4.61
C SER A 28 -10.20 -0.01 -3.68
N TYR A 29 -9.13 0.60 -4.19
CA TYR A 29 -8.63 1.85 -3.62
C TYR A 29 -9.59 2.96 -4.07
N ASP A 30 -10.78 2.96 -3.47
CA ASP A 30 -11.72 4.08 -3.51
C ASP A 30 -11.07 5.20 -2.70
N GLY A 31 -10.54 6.17 -3.42
CA GLY A 31 -9.76 7.24 -2.84
C GLY A 31 -10.63 8.16 -2.02
N GLN A 32 -10.67 7.95 -0.71
CA GLN A 32 -10.80 8.99 0.31
C GLN A 32 -9.97 8.55 1.54
N PHE A 33 -8.90 9.28 1.84
CA PHE A 33 -7.92 9.06 2.92
C PHE A 33 -6.96 7.85 2.75
N SER A 34 -5.91 7.96 1.94
CA SER A 34 -4.72 7.08 2.01
C SER A 34 -3.51 7.69 1.28
N ASP A 35 -2.96 8.79 1.82
CA ASP A 35 -1.65 9.33 1.41
C ASP A 35 -0.47 8.50 1.94
N MET A 36 -0.71 7.21 2.19
CA MET A 36 0.24 6.27 2.75
C MET A 36 0.18 4.96 1.95
N LEU A 37 1.29 4.60 1.33
CA LEU A 37 1.50 3.34 0.65
C LEU A 37 2.20 2.37 1.61
N SER A 38 1.67 1.17 1.78
CA SER A 38 2.29 0.14 2.63
C SER A 38 2.71 -1.06 1.79
N TYR A 39 3.98 -1.41 1.88
CA TYR A 39 4.56 -2.60 1.28
C TYR A 39 5.05 -3.55 2.37
N ALA A 40 4.55 -4.78 2.36
CA ALA A 40 4.98 -5.83 3.27
C ALA A 40 5.11 -7.14 2.50
N SER A 41 6.30 -7.75 2.54
CA SER A 41 6.57 -9.04 1.90
C SER A 41 7.79 -9.73 2.53
N PHE A 42 8.11 -10.93 2.08
CA PHE A 42 9.29 -11.67 2.52
C PHE A 42 10.00 -12.31 1.33
N GLY A 43 11.26 -11.96 1.10
CA GLY A 43 12.05 -12.52 0.00
C GLY A 43 11.57 -12.10 -1.40
N ALA A 44 10.73 -11.07 -1.50
CA ALA A 44 10.11 -10.67 -2.75
C ALA A 44 10.88 -9.56 -3.46
N THR A 45 10.76 -9.51 -4.79
CA THR A 45 11.20 -8.37 -5.59
C THR A 45 9.97 -7.66 -6.14
N SER A 46 9.86 -6.36 -5.93
CA SER A 46 8.69 -5.59 -6.35
C SER A 46 9.06 -4.17 -6.73
N ALA A 47 8.21 -3.56 -7.56
CA ALA A 47 8.26 -2.15 -7.88
C ALA A 47 6.94 -1.49 -7.48
N LEU A 48 7.03 -0.28 -6.95
CA LEU A 48 5.88 0.52 -6.57
C LEU A 48 6.09 1.97 -7.02
N ASP A 49 4.99 2.69 -7.15
CA ASP A 49 4.99 4.09 -7.55
C ASP A 49 4.47 4.92 -6.37
N CYS A 50 5.29 5.86 -5.91
CA CYS A 50 4.96 6.76 -4.81
C CYS A 50 4.05 7.92 -5.25
N ALA A 51 3.79 8.03 -6.56
CA ALA A 51 3.08 9.12 -7.21
C ALA A 51 3.63 10.48 -6.77
N ASP A 52 2.73 11.43 -6.51
CA ASP A 52 3.04 12.81 -6.13
C ASP A 52 3.08 12.99 -4.61
N GLY A 53 4.15 12.51 -3.96
CA GLY A 53 4.47 12.89 -2.59
C GLY A 53 3.78 12.06 -1.50
N LYS A 54 3.41 10.81 -1.78
CA LYS A 54 2.85 9.93 -0.75
C LYS A 54 3.90 9.51 0.28
N SER A 55 3.43 9.07 1.44
CA SER A 55 4.26 8.40 2.44
C SER A 55 4.39 6.92 2.12
N LEU A 56 5.58 6.35 2.15
CA LEU A 56 5.80 4.92 1.94
C LEU A 56 6.21 4.25 3.25
N THR A 57 5.60 3.12 3.59
CA THR A 57 6.04 2.24 4.67
C THR A 57 6.45 0.89 4.10
N VAL A 58 7.62 0.43 4.50
CA VAL A 58 8.21 -0.84 4.07
C VAL A 58 8.45 -1.73 5.27
N ALA A 59 7.74 -2.85 5.30
CA ALA A 59 7.83 -3.89 6.32
C ALA A 59 8.22 -5.25 5.71
N GLY A 60 8.51 -6.21 6.58
CA GLY A 60 8.94 -7.56 6.20
C GLY A 60 10.45 -7.67 5.99
N SER A 61 10.91 -8.74 5.35
CA SER A 61 12.35 -9.04 5.33
C SER A 61 12.90 -9.56 4.00
N ASN A 62 14.18 -9.27 3.75
CA ASN A 62 14.92 -9.75 2.58
C ASN A 62 14.26 -9.35 1.25
N ASN A 63 13.60 -8.19 1.18
CA ASN A 63 12.92 -7.73 -0.02
C ASN A 63 13.81 -6.84 -0.89
N LYS A 64 13.55 -6.83 -2.19
CA LYS A 64 14.13 -5.88 -3.15
C LYS A 64 13.02 -4.99 -3.69
N LEU A 65 13.04 -3.71 -3.29
CA LEU A 65 11.98 -2.76 -3.62
C LEU A 65 12.50 -1.64 -4.50
N THR A 66 11.82 -1.38 -5.62
CA THR A 66 12.08 -0.21 -6.46
C THR A 66 10.90 0.75 -6.37
N VAL A 67 11.17 1.98 -5.94
CA VAL A 67 10.17 3.01 -5.70
C VAL A 67 10.37 4.10 -6.74
N ARG A 68 9.37 4.28 -7.60
CA ARG A 68 9.34 5.31 -8.63
C ARG A 68 8.54 6.52 -8.16
N GLY A 69 8.81 7.68 -8.76
CA GLY A 69 8.17 8.94 -8.41
C GLY A 69 8.82 9.63 -7.21
N SER A 70 8.07 10.53 -6.57
CA SER A 70 8.55 11.35 -5.46
C SER A 70 7.83 10.96 -4.18
N CYS A 71 8.52 10.36 -3.21
CA CYS A 71 7.96 10.14 -1.88
C CYS A 71 8.25 11.33 -0.97
N GLU A 72 7.30 11.78 -0.18
CA GLU A 72 7.56 12.80 0.85
C GLU A 72 8.23 12.18 2.08
N ALA A 73 7.66 11.10 2.59
CA ALA A 73 8.16 10.38 3.75
C ALA A 73 8.34 8.90 3.43
N VAL A 74 9.41 8.29 3.93
CA VAL A 74 9.67 6.86 3.78
C VAL A 74 10.01 6.29 5.14
N ASP A 75 9.28 5.26 5.57
CA ASP A 75 9.52 4.50 6.79
C ASP A 75 9.89 3.06 6.46
N VAL A 76 10.99 2.57 7.01
CA VAL A 76 11.49 1.22 6.79
C VAL A 76 11.69 0.54 8.13
N SER A 77 10.75 -0.33 8.48
CA SER A 77 10.74 -1.08 9.74
C SER A 77 11.17 -2.54 9.60
N GLY A 78 11.30 -3.02 8.37
CA GLY A 78 11.70 -4.40 8.06
C GLY A 78 13.18 -4.75 8.32
N ALA A 79 13.60 -5.95 7.91
CA ALA A 79 15.00 -6.38 8.04
C ALA A 79 15.62 -6.83 6.71
N ASP A 80 16.91 -6.54 6.49
CA ASP A 80 17.68 -6.97 5.31
C ASP A 80 17.03 -6.56 3.97
N ASN A 81 16.28 -5.45 3.96
CA ASN A 81 15.64 -4.98 2.73
C ASN A 81 16.59 -4.12 1.92
N ARG A 82 16.54 -4.27 0.59
CA ARG A 82 17.25 -3.42 -0.37
C ARG A 82 16.23 -2.57 -1.11
N ILE A 83 16.25 -1.27 -0.85
CA ILE A 83 15.25 -0.33 -1.34
C ILE A 83 15.94 0.71 -2.22
N THR A 84 15.45 0.90 -3.44
CA THR A 84 15.92 1.94 -4.36
C THR A 84 14.78 2.91 -4.62
N ILE A 85 15.00 4.20 -4.39
CA ILE A 85 14.00 5.26 -4.51
C ILE A 85 14.48 6.31 -5.51
N GLU A 86 13.58 6.79 -6.36
CA GLU A 86 13.92 7.87 -7.28
C GLU A 86 14.12 9.19 -6.55
N ARG A 87 13.12 9.69 -5.83
CA ARG A 87 13.22 10.95 -5.09
C ARG A 87 12.59 10.88 -3.70
N ILE A 88 13.26 11.46 -2.70
CA ILE A 88 12.72 11.64 -1.35
C ILE A 88 12.67 13.12 -0.98
N GLY A 89 11.48 13.61 -0.63
CA GLY A 89 11.20 15.02 -0.35
C GLY A 89 11.59 15.47 1.05
N ARG A 90 11.09 14.81 2.09
CA ARG A 90 11.19 15.28 3.49
C ARG A 90 11.99 14.38 4.40
N THR A 91 11.57 13.14 4.60
CA THR A 91 12.10 12.29 5.69
C THR A 91 12.29 10.85 5.26
N LEU A 92 13.39 10.25 5.72
CA LEU A 92 13.66 8.82 5.61
C LEU A 92 13.90 8.28 7.01
N THR A 93 12.96 7.49 7.52
CA THR A 93 13.04 6.85 8.83
C THR A 93 13.38 5.38 8.66
N LEU A 94 14.38 4.93 9.41
CA LEU A 94 14.84 3.54 9.43
C LEU A 94 14.73 3.04 10.85
N THR A 95 13.75 2.20 11.14
CA THR A 95 13.59 1.55 12.46
C THR A 95 14.02 0.09 12.43
N GLY A 96 14.19 -0.47 11.23
CA GLY A 96 14.55 -1.86 10.99
C GLY A 96 16.03 -2.21 11.16
N LEU A 97 16.41 -3.41 10.72
CA LEU A 97 17.78 -3.95 10.84
C LEU A 97 18.41 -4.24 9.48
N ASN A 98 19.69 -3.89 9.29
CA ASN A 98 20.48 -4.21 8.09
C ASN A 98 19.83 -3.79 6.75
N ASN A 99 19.02 -2.74 6.74
CA ASN A 99 18.38 -2.28 5.51
C ASN A 99 19.35 -1.42 4.70
N SER A 100 19.33 -1.56 3.38
CA SER A 100 20.09 -0.76 2.44
C SER A 100 19.14 0.10 1.61
N VAL A 101 19.16 1.41 1.82
CA VAL A 101 18.32 2.37 1.10
C VAL A 101 19.18 3.23 0.20
N THR A 102 18.86 3.24 -1.09
CA THR A 102 19.51 4.11 -2.08
C THR A 102 18.48 5.06 -2.65
N TYR A 103 18.75 6.37 -2.66
CA TYR A 103 17.90 7.36 -3.33
C TYR A 103 18.67 8.15 -4.38
N ARG A 104 18.04 8.50 -5.51
CA ARG A 104 18.72 9.22 -6.60
C ARG A 104 18.68 10.74 -6.43
N ASP A 105 17.56 11.27 -5.95
CA ASP A 105 17.36 12.70 -5.81
C ASP A 105 16.67 13.08 -4.48
N GLY A 106 16.85 14.33 -4.08
CA GLY A 106 16.31 14.89 -2.85
C GLY A 106 17.33 15.12 -1.75
N ARG A 107 16.82 15.64 -0.63
CA ARG A 107 17.56 15.95 0.60
C ARG A 107 16.71 15.57 1.81
N PRO A 108 16.36 14.28 1.98
CA PRO A 108 15.57 13.88 3.12
C PRO A 108 16.37 14.04 4.41
N LYS A 109 15.68 14.38 5.49
CA LYS A 109 16.19 14.19 6.84
C LYS A 109 16.19 12.68 7.13
N VAL A 110 17.39 12.10 7.21
CA VAL A 110 17.59 10.69 7.55
C VAL A 110 17.52 10.54 9.07
N ASP A 111 16.63 9.67 9.54
CA ASP A 111 16.40 9.35 10.94
C ASP A 111 16.54 7.84 11.12
N ASP A 112 17.78 7.40 11.32
CA ASP A 112 18.10 6.00 11.54
C ASP A 112 18.07 5.69 13.05
N ARG A 113 17.01 4.99 13.45
CA ARG A 113 16.80 4.46 14.80
C ARG A 113 17.07 2.96 14.89
N GLY A 114 17.40 2.32 13.77
CA GLY A 114 17.65 0.90 13.68
C GLY A 114 19.12 0.56 13.90
N SER A 115 19.53 -0.62 13.42
CA SER A 115 20.92 -1.08 13.54
C SER A 115 21.40 -1.70 12.24
N GLY A 116 22.63 -1.34 11.83
CA GLY A 116 23.26 -1.86 10.61
C GLY A 116 22.65 -1.33 9.30
N ASN A 117 21.78 -0.32 9.37
CA ASN A 117 21.21 0.28 8.17
C ASN A 117 22.26 1.08 7.41
N THR A 118 22.12 1.11 6.09
CA THR A 118 23.00 1.85 5.18
C THR A 118 22.16 2.73 4.25
N VAL A 119 22.49 4.01 4.19
CA VAL A 119 21.79 4.98 3.33
C VAL A 119 22.76 5.58 2.34
N THR A 120 22.44 5.48 1.05
CA THR A 120 23.28 5.96 -0.05
C THR A 120 22.52 6.93 -0.95
N ALA A 121 23.09 8.10 -1.19
CA ALA A 121 22.62 9.01 -2.24
C ALA A 121 23.33 8.65 -3.56
N ALA A 122 22.59 8.13 -4.54
CA ALA A 122 23.07 7.92 -5.90
C ALA A 122 23.07 9.27 -6.64
N ARG A 123 24.17 10.01 -6.51
CA ARG A 123 24.40 11.31 -7.17
C ARG A 123 24.65 11.17 -8.66
#